data_AF-A0A167APS0-F1
#
_entry.id   AF-A0A167APS0-F1
#
_cell.length_a   1.000
_cell.length_b   1.000
_cell.length_c   1.000
_cell.angle_alpha   90.00
_cell.angle_beta   90.00
_cell.angle_gamma   90.00
#
_symmetry.space_group_name_H-M   'P 1'
#
loop_
_entity.id
_entity.type
_entity.pdbx_description
1 polymer ?
#
loop_
_entity_poly.entity_id
_entity_poly.type
_entity_poly.pdbx_seq_one_letter_code
_entity_poly.pdbx_strand_id
1 'polypeptide(L)' 'MPPCKMMIFQGEPYNDDDFKDEIGEVWRHIEKFDPTIYGYHWAPEVAPRFQLAPMGYRGYIEARSVVGVN' A
#
# COMPACT_ATOMS: atom_id res chain seq x y z
N MET A 1 -15.34 11.91 -6.11
CA MET A 1 -15.32 10.48 -6.46
C MET A 1 -16.24 9.73 -5.51
N PRO A 2 -16.88 8.62 -5.94
CA PRO A 2 -17.65 7.78 -5.02
C PRO A 2 -16.74 7.21 -3.92
N PRO A 3 -17.31 6.82 -2.76
CA PRO A 3 -16.57 6.08 -1.75
C PRO A 3 -15.93 4.81 -2.34
N CYS A 4 -14.69 4.51 -1.96
CA CYS A 4 -13.98 3.31 -2.37
C CYS A 4 -13.32 2.63 -1.16
N LYS A 5 -12.97 1.35 -1.30
CA LYS A 5 -12.18 0.61 -0.30
C LYS A 5 -10.72 0.61 -0.72
N MET A 6 -9.83 0.77 0.27
CA MET A 6 -8.39 0.80 0.08
C MET A 6 -7.75 -0.18 1.05
N MET A 7 -6.75 -0.90 0.57
CA MET A 7 -5.85 -1.69 1.41
C MET A 7 -4.57 -0.90 1.66
N ILE A 8 -4.23 -0.73 2.93
CA ILE A 8 -3.07 0.06 3.37
C ILE A 8 -1.90 -0.88 3.64
N PHE A 9 -0.74 -0.52 3.11
CA PHE A 9 0.54 -1.13 3.43
C PHE A 9 1.38 -0.10 4.13
N GLN A 10 1.94 -0.50 5.26
CA GLN A 10 2.84 0.31 6.06
C GLN A 10 4.11 -0.50 6.30
N GLY A 11 5.25 0.08 5.93
CA GLY A 11 6.56 -0.45 6.31
C GLY A 11 6.89 -0.09 7.76
N GLU A 12 7.93 -0.74 8.29
CA GLU A 12 8.48 -0.38 9.60
C GLU A 12 9.03 1.07 9.59
N PRO A 13 9.17 1.69 10.77
CA PRO A 13 9.92 2.93 10.89
C PRO A 13 11.37 2.76 10.43
N TYR A 14 11.92 3.80 9.80
CA TYR A 14 13.26 3.78 9.23
C TYR A 14 14.01 5.10 9.46
N ASN A 15 15.31 5.09 9.19
CA ASN A 15 16.09 6.32 9.08
C ASN A 15 15.75 7.02 7.76
N ASP A 16 15.45 8.32 7.80
CA ASP A 16 15.04 9.09 6.62
C ASP A 16 16.05 9.02 5.47
N ASP A 17 17.34 8.82 5.75
CA ASP A 17 18.38 8.66 4.72
C ASP A 17 18.21 7.35 3.90
N ASP A 18 17.59 6.33 4.50
CA ASP A 18 17.41 4.99 3.91
C ASP A 18 16.06 4.84 3.18
N PHE A 19 15.29 5.93 3.03
CA PHE A 19 13.90 5.90 2.54
C PHE A 19 13.72 5.14 1.22
N LYS A 20 14.69 5.18 0.31
CA LYS A 20 14.59 4.53 -1.00
C LYS A 20 14.54 3.01 -0.88
N ASP A 21 15.39 2.46 -0.01
CA ASP A 21 15.51 1.02 0.16
C ASP A 21 14.26 0.47 0.86
N GLU A 22 13.79 1.20 1.87
CA GLU A 22 12.60 0.88 2.66
C GLU A 22 11.30 0.97 1.85
N ILE A 23 11.15 1.99 1.01
CA ILE A 23 10.03 2.05 0.03
C ILE A 23 10.11 0.83 -0.91
N GLY A 24 11.31 0.50 -1.38
CA GLY A 24 11.54 -0.63 -2.28
C GLY A 24 11.14 -1.97 -1.67
N GLU A 25 11.42 -2.18 -0.38
CA GLU A 25 10.99 -3.38 0.35
C GLU A 25 9.46 -3.49 0.39
N VAL A 26 8.77 -2.40 0.76
CA VAL A 26 7.31 -2.37 0.79
C VAL A 26 6.72 -2.64 -0.60
N TRP A 27 7.26 -2.03 -1.67
CA TRP A 27 6.81 -2.32 -3.03
C TRP A 27 6.97 -3.79 -3.42
N ARG A 28 8.13 -4.39 -3.14
CA ARG A 28 8.38 -5.83 -3.37
C ARG A 28 7.38 -6.71 -2.63
N HIS A 29 6.96 -6.29 -1.44
CA HIS A 29 5.97 -7.02 -0.64
C HIS A 29 4.58 -6.89 -1.26
N ILE A 30 4.15 -5.68 -1.64
CA ILE A 30 2.83 -5.46 -2.24
C ILE A 30 2.68 -6.21 -3.57
N GLU A 31 3.73 -6.27 -4.39
CA GLU A 31 3.72 -6.99 -5.67
C GLU A 31 3.45 -8.50 -5.53
N LYS A 32 3.85 -9.09 -4.41
CA LYS A 32 3.68 -10.53 -4.12
C LYS A 32 2.45 -10.82 -3.26
N PHE A 33 1.81 -9.78 -2.72
CA PHE A 33 0.70 -9.92 -1.80
C PHE A 33 -0.58 -10.30 -2.54
N ASP A 34 -1.20 -11.39 -2.11
CA ASP A 34 -2.50 -11.83 -2.59
C ASP A 34 -3.63 -11.31 -1.67
N PRO A 35 -4.42 -10.28 -2.08
CA PRO A 35 -5.50 -9.74 -1.26
C PRO A 35 -6.69 -10.69 -1.12
N THR A 36 -6.76 -11.76 -1.92
CA THR A 36 -7.89 -12.70 -1.87
C THR A 36 -7.93 -13.49 -0.56
N ILE A 37 -6.79 -13.65 0.11
CA ILE A 37 -6.72 -14.26 1.45
C ILE A 37 -7.50 -13.45 2.51
N TYR A 38 -7.75 -12.17 2.23
CA TYR A 38 -8.57 -11.27 3.04
C TYR A 38 -9.94 -10.98 2.41
N GLY A 39 -10.34 -11.72 1.37
CA GLY A 39 -11.62 -11.55 0.68
C GLY A 39 -11.69 -10.32 -0.23
N TYR A 40 -10.55 -9.88 -0.78
CA TYR A 40 -10.49 -8.73 -1.68
C TYR A 40 -9.81 -9.04 -3.02
N HIS A 41 -10.18 -8.31 -4.06
CA HIS A 41 -9.46 -8.23 -5.33
C HIS A 41 -8.87 -6.83 -5.52
N TRP A 42 -7.71 -6.73 -6.15
CA TRP A 42 -7.16 -5.45 -6.61
C TRP A 42 -8.11 -4.78 -7.61
N ALA A 43 -8.30 -3.47 -7.48
CA ALA A 43 -9.21 -2.68 -8.30
C ALA A 43 -8.62 -1.33 -8.74
N PRO A 44 -7.48 -1.30 -9.47
CA PRO A 44 -6.80 -0.07 -9.87
C PRO A 44 -7.67 0.89 -10.71
N GLU A 45 -8.71 0.37 -11.36
CA GLU A 45 -9.70 1.13 -12.14
C GLU A 45 -10.73 1.87 -11.28
N VAL A 46 -10.94 1.47 -10.03
CA VAL A 46 -11.92 2.10 -9.11
C VAL A 46 -11.36 3.38 -8.51
N ALA A 47 -10.11 3.35 -8.07
CA ALA A 47 -9.42 4.52 -7.54
C ALA A 47 -7.90 4.39 -7.71
N PRO A 48 -7.19 5.52 -7.91
CA PRO A 48 -5.75 5.51 -8.01
C PRO A 48 -5.11 5.04 -6.68
N ARG A 49 -3.93 4.45 -6.76
CA ARG A 49 -3.08 4.30 -5.59
C ARG A 49 -2.59 5.67 -5.11
N PHE A 50 -2.33 5.80 -3.82
CA PHE A 50 -1.62 6.96 -3.29
C PHE A 50 -0.55 6.52 -2.30
N GLN A 51 0.45 7.36 -2.18
CA GLN A 51 1.52 7.23 -1.20
C GLN A 51 1.55 8.49 -0.35
N LEU A 52 1.87 8.34 0.93
CA LEU A 52 2.14 9.50 1.79
C LEU A 52 3.61 9.88 1.68
N ALA A 53 3.95 11.13 2.02
CA ALA A 53 5.34 11.58 2.05
C ALA A 53 6.19 10.63 2.92
N PRO A 54 7.38 10.17 2.46
CA PRO A 54 8.22 9.31 3.27
C PRO A 54 8.62 10.04 4.54
N MET A 55 8.22 9.50 5.69
CA MET A 55 8.56 10.02 7.01
C MET A 55 8.95 8.84 7.88
N GLY A 56 10.23 8.72 8.17
CA GLY A 56 10.85 7.54 8.77
C GLY A 56 10.21 7.13 10.09
N TYR A 57 9.84 8.07 10.95
CA TYR A 57 9.24 7.77 12.26
C TYR A 57 7.95 6.92 12.20
N ARG A 58 7.22 6.95 11.07
CA ARG A 58 5.98 6.20 10.87
C ARG A 58 6.08 5.16 9.75
N GLY A 59 7.25 5.03 9.15
CA GLY A 59 7.45 4.18 7.97
C GLY A 59 6.76 4.69 6.70
N TYR A 60 7.01 3.99 5.60
CA TYR A 60 6.40 4.27 4.30
C TYR A 60 4.95 3.78 4.30
N ILE A 61 4.04 4.55 3.70
CA ILE A 61 2.63 4.19 3.61
C ILE A 61 2.14 4.32 2.17
N GLU A 62 1.59 3.24 1.64
CA GLU A 62 0.91 3.16 0.34
C GLU A 62 -0.49 2.55 0.49
N ALA A 63 -1.43 3.10 -0.25
CA ALA A 63 -2.80 2.60 -0.33
C ALA A 63 -3.12 2.15 -1.75
N ARG A 64 -3.69 0.95 -1.90
CA ARG A 64 -4.17 0.43 -3.20
C ARG A 64 -5.66 0.13 -3.14
N SER A 65 -6.37 0.44 -4.22
CA SER A 65 -7.81 0.21 -4.29
C SER A 65 -8.15 -1.27 -4.38
N VAL A 66 -9.21 -1.68 -3.68
CA VAL A 66 -9.71 -3.05 -3.64
C VAL A 66 -11.24 -3.10 -3.72
N VAL A 67 -11.75 -4.22 -4.20
CA VAL A 67 -13.18 -4.59 -4.15
C VAL A 67 -13.35 -5.92 -3.41
N GLY A 68 -14.50 -6.14 -2.79
CA GLY A 68 -14.78 -7.40 -2.10
C GLY A 68 -14.95 -8.55 -3.09
N VAL A 69 -14.44 -9.73 -2.72
CA VAL A 69 -14.82 -11.01 -3.33
C VAL A 69 -16.20 -11.34 -2.76
N ASN A 70 -17.25 -11.30 -3.60
CA ASN A 70 -18.62 -11.61 -3.17
C ASN A 70 -18.76 -13.04 -2.64
#